data_AF-A0A7J6HU64-F1
#
_entry.id   AF-A0A7J6HU64-F1
#
_cell.length_a   1.000
_cell.length_b   1.000
_cell.length_c   1.000
_cell.angle_alpha   90.00
_cell.angle_beta   90.00
_cell.angle_gamma   90.00
#
_symmetry.space_group_name_H-M   'P 1'
#
loop_
_entity.id
_entity.type
_entity.pdbx_description
1 polymer ?
#
loop_
_entity_poly.entity_id
_entity_poly.type
_entity_poly.pdbx_seq_one_letter_code
_entity_poly.pdbx_strand_id
1 'polypeptide(L)'
;MPTLAKDKPWHRPMYISSTGLFSVDTDFAKEVEPLLLANKVDLVLFGHVHNYERTCSVYKNSCLAMPNKDQNGVDSYDHNNYSAPVRAVIGMAGFSLDKFPNDVSHFLLSRTI
;
A
#
# COMPACT_ATOMS: atom_id res chain seq x y z
N MET A 1 7.97 27.78 -5.77
CA MET A 1 8.22 26.80 -6.85
C MET A 1 8.74 25.52 -6.21
N PRO A 2 8.06 24.38 -6.29
CA PRO A 2 8.58 23.14 -5.74
C PRO A 2 9.79 22.69 -6.58
N THR A 3 10.90 22.35 -5.92
CA THR A 3 12.12 21.88 -6.56
C THR A 3 11.97 20.44 -7.04
N LEU A 4 12.20 20.23 -8.33
CA LEU A 4 11.86 19.07 -9.17
C LEU A 4 12.54 17.71 -8.86
N ALA A 5 13.13 17.47 -7.67
CA ALA A 5 13.97 16.28 -7.47
C ALA A 5 13.97 15.62 -6.08
N LYS A 6 13.06 15.96 -5.16
CA LYS A 6 13.03 15.33 -3.81
C LYS A 6 11.87 14.35 -3.58
N ASP A 7 10.83 14.44 -4.39
CA ASP A 7 9.67 13.57 -4.30
C ASP A 7 9.72 12.65 -5.51
N LYS A 8 10.11 11.38 -5.32
CA LYS A 8 9.93 10.34 -6.33
C LYS A 8 8.48 9.89 -6.25
N PRO A 9 7.57 10.44 -7.08
CA PRO A 9 6.17 10.04 -7.04
C PRO A 9 6.12 8.55 -7.41
N TRP A 10 5.14 7.81 -6.92
CA TRP A 10 5.01 6.36 -7.12
C TRP A 10 6.05 5.44 -6.45
N HIS A 11 7.15 5.95 -5.88
CA HIS A 11 8.08 5.10 -5.12
C HIS A 11 7.69 4.99 -3.64
N ARG A 12 7.31 6.12 -3.03
CA ARG A 12 6.85 6.19 -1.63
C ARG A 12 5.42 5.64 -1.53
N PRO A 13 5.12 4.77 -0.56
CA PRO A 13 3.79 4.18 -0.42
C PRO A 13 2.74 5.19 0.00
N MET A 14 1.49 4.92 -0.37
CA MET A 14 0.31 5.66 0.11
C MET A 14 -0.21 5.11 1.44
N TYR A 15 0.05 3.82 1.71
CA TYR A 15 -0.36 3.09 2.90
C TYR A 15 0.81 2.24 3.38
N ILE A 16 1.16 2.38 4.65
CA ILE A 16 2.19 1.61 5.35
C ILE A 16 1.92 1.69 6.85
N SER A 17 2.34 0.68 7.62
CA SER A 17 2.36 0.72 9.08
C SER A 17 3.39 1.71 9.62
N SER A 18 4.56 1.82 8.96
CA SER A 18 5.71 2.56 9.45
C SER A 18 5.45 4.07 9.59
N THR A 19 5.75 4.60 10.77
CA THR A 19 5.55 6.00 11.16
C THR A 19 6.76 6.90 10.87
N GLY A 20 7.73 6.43 10.08
CA GLY A 20 8.85 7.26 9.65
C GLY A 20 8.37 8.59 9.05
N LEU A 21 9.03 9.70 9.41
CA LEU A 21 8.63 11.08 9.07
C LEU A 21 8.43 11.33 7.56
N PHE A 22 8.92 10.43 6.70
CA PHE A 22 8.82 10.49 5.25
C PHE A 22 8.36 9.16 4.63
N SER A 23 7.65 8.30 5.36
CA SER A 23 7.23 7.00 4.84
C SER A 23 6.13 7.11 3.78
N VAL A 24 5.23 8.10 3.91
CA VAL A 24 4.11 8.32 2.99
C VAL A 24 4.23 9.66 2.29
N ASP A 25 3.90 9.69 1.00
CA ASP A 25 3.74 10.93 0.23
C ASP A 25 2.25 11.31 0.21
N THR A 26 1.86 12.25 1.07
CA THR A 26 0.45 12.63 1.29
C THR A 26 -0.15 13.38 0.11
N ASP A 27 0.64 14.21 -0.56
CA ASP A 27 0.18 15.00 -1.71
C ASP A 27 -0.04 14.06 -2.90
N PHE A 28 0.91 13.15 -3.15
CA PHE A 28 0.72 12.08 -4.12
C PHE A 28 -0.51 11.24 -3.79
N ALA A 29 -0.66 10.83 -2.54
CA ALA A 29 -1.80 10.00 -2.14
C ALA A 29 -3.13 10.69 -2.40
N LYS A 30 -3.26 11.96 -2.02
CA LYS A 30 -4.48 12.75 -2.18
C LYS A 30 -4.91 12.91 -3.65
N GLU A 31 -3.96 13.15 -4.54
CA GLU A 31 -4.25 13.41 -5.96
C GLU A 31 -4.41 12.11 -6.77
N VAL A 32 -3.65 11.06 -6.43
CA VAL A 32 -3.61 9.82 -7.22
C VAL A 32 -4.57 8.74 -6.73
N GLU A 33 -4.91 8.70 -5.44
CA GLU A 33 -5.87 7.71 -4.93
C GLU A 33 -7.22 7.71 -5.66
N PRO A 34 -7.86 8.87 -5.92
CA PRO A 34 -9.13 8.91 -6.62
C PRO A 34 -9.01 8.42 -8.07
N LEU A 35 -7.87 8.68 -8.71
CA LEU A 35 -7.59 8.25 -10.09
C LEU A 35 -7.44 6.72 -10.17
N LEU A 36 -6.75 6.11 -9.21
CA LEU A 36 -6.59 4.66 -9.13
C LEU A 36 -7.95 3.95 -9.01
N LEU A 37 -8.84 4.51 -8.18
CA LEU A 37 -10.20 4.00 -8.02
C LEU A 37 -11.04 4.19 -9.29
N ALA A 38 -11.01 5.39 -9.90
CA ALA A 38 -11.79 5.70 -11.09
C ALA A 38 -11.41 4.85 -12.30
N ASN A 39 -10.13 4.48 -12.40
CA ASN A 39 -9.60 3.62 -13.48
C ASN A 39 -9.60 2.13 -13.14
N LYS A 40 -10.24 1.74 -12.03
CA LYS A 40 -10.35 0.35 -11.59
C LYS A 40 -9.01 -0.40 -11.52
N VAL A 41 -7.97 0.24 -10.98
CA VAL A 41 -6.69 -0.43 -10.79
C VAL A 41 -6.85 -1.55 -9.76
N ASP A 42 -6.40 -2.75 -10.09
CA ASP A 42 -6.51 -3.92 -9.20
C ASP A 42 -5.38 -3.98 -8.16
N LEU A 43 -4.14 -3.66 -8.58
CA LEU A 43 -2.94 -3.78 -7.76
C LEU A 43 -2.02 -2.58 -7.92
N VAL A 44 -1.57 -2.03 -6.80
CA VAL A 44 -0.58 -0.94 -6.76
C VAL A 44 0.63 -1.39 -5.95
N LEU A 45 1.82 -1.24 -6.54
CA LEU A 45 3.08 -1.68 -5.96
C LEU A 45 3.95 -0.47 -5.62
N PHE A 46 4.53 -0.48 -4.42
CA PHE A 46 5.43 0.57 -3.93
C PHE A 46 6.73 -0.01 -3.41
N GLY A 47 7.76 0.83 -3.31
CA GLY A 47 9.02 0.52 -2.65
C GLY A 47 9.23 1.44 -1.45
N HIS A 48 10.40 2.08 -1.39
CA HIS A 48 10.84 3.06 -0.39
C HIS A 48 11.02 2.50 1.03
N VAL A 49 10.00 1.82 1.57
CA VAL A 49 10.07 1.14 2.85
C VAL A 49 10.56 -0.28 2.60
N HIS A 50 11.67 -0.65 3.24
CA HIS A 50 12.38 -1.89 3.01
C HIS A 50 11.81 -3.04 3.84
N ASN A 51 10.54 -3.35 3.60
CA ASN A 51 9.83 -4.50 4.13
C ASN A 51 8.74 -4.92 3.13
N TYR A 52 7.98 -5.95 3.49
CA TYR A 52 6.75 -6.31 2.80
C TYR A 52 5.54 -5.93 3.64
N GLU A 53 4.58 -5.24 3.03
CA GLU A 53 3.25 -5.02 3.58
C GLU A 53 2.19 -5.15 2.49
N ARG A 54 1.02 -5.70 2.83
CA ARG A 54 -0.13 -5.79 1.92
C ARG A 54 -1.41 -5.39 2.63
N THR A 55 -2.23 -4.62 1.92
CA THR A 55 -3.51 -4.11 2.41
C THR A 55 -4.70 -4.98 2.01
N CYS A 56 -5.85 -4.73 2.63
CA CYS A 56 -7.15 -5.02 2.03
C CYS A 56 -7.36 -4.19 0.75
N SER A 57 -8.46 -4.39 0.02
CA SER A 57 -8.88 -3.42 -1.00
C SER A 57 -9.26 -2.13 -0.29
N VAL A 58 -8.42 -1.09 -0.41
CA VAL A 58 -8.44 0.08 0.48
C VAL A 58 -8.62 1.38 -0.30
N TYR A 59 -9.47 2.26 0.25
CA TYR A 59 -9.66 3.62 -0.23
C TYR A 59 -9.96 4.53 0.96
N LYS A 60 -9.34 5.71 1.04
CA LYS A 60 -9.50 6.66 2.15
C LYS A 60 -9.41 6.00 3.53
N ASN A 61 -8.33 5.24 3.75
CA ASN A 61 -8.06 4.52 5.01
C ASN A 61 -9.12 3.50 5.45
N SER A 62 -10.05 3.13 4.56
CA SER A 62 -11.13 2.18 4.84
C SER A 62 -11.01 0.95 3.95
N CYS A 63 -11.10 -0.25 4.54
CA CYS A 63 -11.24 -1.48 3.77
C CYS A 63 -12.62 -1.53 3.13
N LEU A 64 -12.66 -1.55 1.80
CA LEU A 64 -13.91 -1.70 1.04
C LEU A 64 -14.17 -3.16 0.65
N ALA A 65 -13.13 -3.99 0.60
CA ALA A 65 -13.27 -5.43 0.44
C ALA A 65 -12.11 -6.19 1.10
N MET A 66 -12.41 -7.39 1.59
CA MET A 66 -11.45 -8.34 2.15
C MET A 66 -11.18 -9.47 1.15
N PRO A 67 -9.96 -10.01 1.09
CA PRO A 67 -9.68 -11.18 0.27
C PRO A 67 -10.41 -12.42 0.80
N ASN A 68 -10.72 -13.34 -0.10
CA ASN A 68 -11.08 -14.70 0.27
C ASN A 68 -9.81 -15.50 0.51
N LYS A 69 -9.70 -16.12 1.68
CA LYS A 69 -8.57 -17.00 2.01
C LYS A 69 -8.97 -18.44 1.73
N ASP A 70 -8.22 -19.11 0.85
CA ASP A 70 -8.48 -20.52 0.56
C ASP A 70 -7.96 -21.46 1.66
N GLN A 71 -8.20 -22.77 1.50
CA GLN A 71 -7.73 -23.80 2.42
C GLN A 71 -6.20 -23.89 2.56
N ASN A 72 -5.46 -23.35 1.59
CA ASN A 72 -3.99 -23.28 1.61
C ASN A 72 -3.48 -21.97 2.20
N GLY A 73 -4.38 -21.08 2.64
CA GLY A 73 -4.04 -19.78 3.20
C GLY A 73 -3.76 -18.69 2.17
N VAL A 74 -4.00 -18.95 0.88
CA VAL A 74 -3.78 -18.00 -0.23
C VAL A 74 -4.93 -17.00 -0.28
N ASP A 75 -4.59 -15.72 -0.25
CA ASP A 75 -5.55 -14.64 -0.39
C ASP A 75 -5.85 -14.38 -1.87
N SER A 76 -7.12 -14.53 -2.24
CA SER A 76 -7.65 -14.22 -3.57
C SER A 76 -8.56 -12.99 -3.50
N TYR A 77 -8.35 -12.06 -4.42
CA TYR A 77 -9.15 -10.85 -4.54
C TYR A 77 -10.03 -10.93 -5.79
N ASP A 78 -11.34 -10.93 -5.60
CA ASP A 78 -12.29 -10.91 -6.69
C ASP A 78 -12.59 -9.46 -7.09
N HIS A 79 -12.11 -9.06 -8.26
CA HIS A 79 -12.35 -7.73 -8.83
C HIS A 79 -13.50 -7.70 -9.86
N ASN A 80 -14.27 -8.80 -10.01
CA ASN A 80 -15.47 -8.80 -10.87
C ASN A 80 -16.50 -7.74 -10.40
N ASN A 81 -16.62 -7.55 -9.08
CA ASN A 81 -17.30 -6.41 -8.48
C ASN A 81 -16.28 -5.47 -7.84
N TYR A 82 -15.59 -4.71 -8.69
CA TYR A 82 -14.52 -3.81 -8.30
C TYR A 82 -14.92 -2.90 -7.12
N SER A 83 -14.13 -2.93 -6.05
CA SER A 83 -14.35 -2.14 -4.84
C SER A 83 -13.27 -1.07 -4.65
N ALA A 84 -12.00 -1.48 -4.62
CA ALA A 84 -10.82 -0.62 -4.45
C ALA A 84 -9.55 -1.40 -4.81
N PRO A 85 -8.43 -0.71 -5.15
CA PRO A 85 -7.17 -1.38 -5.41
C PRO A 85 -6.63 -2.08 -4.15
N VAL A 86 -5.96 -3.21 -4.36
CA VAL A 86 -5.04 -3.78 -3.38
C VAL A 86 -3.70 -3.06 -3.48
N ARG A 87 -3.04 -2.83 -2.35
CA ARG A 87 -1.74 -2.15 -2.32
C ARG A 87 -0.72 -3.04 -1.63
N ALA A 88 0.47 -3.11 -2.19
CA ALA A 88 1.59 -3.81 -1.59
C ALA A 88 2.87 -2.98 -1.63
N VAL A 89 3.60 -3.02 -0.53
CA VAL A 89 4.97 -2.53 -0.41
C VAL A 89 5.89 -3.71 -0.59
N ILE A 90 6.87 -3.56 -1.49
CA ILE A 90 7.79 -4.61 -1.92
C ILE A 90 9.24 -4.10 -1.94
N GLY A 91 9.64 -3.29 -0.94
CA GLY A 91 10.93 -2.60 -0.92
C GLY A 91 12.11 -3.44 -0.39
N MET A 92 11.91 -4.71 -0.06
CA MET A 92 12.88 -5.59 0.61
C MET A 92 13.95 -6.22 -0.31
N ALA A 93 14.31 -5.56 -1.42
CA ALA A 93 15.13 -6.17 -2.48
C ALA A 93 16.65 -6.26 -2.18
N GLY A 94 17.13 -5.88 -1.00
CA GLY A 94 18.55 -6.06 -0.62
C GLY A 94 19.21 -4.94 0.20
N PHE A 95 18.47 -3.88 0.58
CA PHE A 95 18.95 -2.91 1.56
C PHE A 95 18.63 -3.33 3.00
N SER A 96 19.12 -2.60 4.00
CA SER A 96 18.75 -2.79 5.40
C SER A 96 17.25 -2.68 5.60
N LEU A 97 16.69 -3.66 6.32
CA LEU A 97 15.27 -3.86 6.48
C LEU A 97 14.67 -2.90 7.52
N ASP A 98 13.50 -2.37 7.22
CA ASP A 98 12.76 -1.48 8.10
C ASP A 98 11.93 -2.27 9.12
N LYS A 99 11.92 -1.79 10.37
CA LYS A 99 11.12 -2.41 11.45
C LYS A 99 9.66 -2.00 11.36
N PHE A 100 8.79 -2.90 11.81
CA PHE A 100 7.37 -2.60 12.01
C PHE A 100 7.14 -1.88 13.35
N PRO A 101 6.18 -0.95 13.43
CA PRO A 101 5.65 -0.49 14.70
C PRO A 101 4.82 -1.58 15.38
N ASN A 102 4.61 -1.40 16.69
CA ASN A 102 3.80 -2.32 17.50
C ASN A 102 2.32 -2.27 17.11
N ASP A 103 1.82 -1.07 16.76
CA ASP A 103 0.43 -0.86 16.37
C ASP A 103 0.21 -1.23 14.90
N VAL A 104 -0.87 -1.96 14.63
CA VAL A 104 -1.25 -2.39 13.28
C VAL A 104 -2.46 -1.59 12.83
N SER A 105 -2.31 -0.90 11.70
CA SER A 105 -3.44 -0.22 11.06
C SER A 105 -4.46 -1.24 10.53
N HIS A 106 -5.76 -0.96 10.70
CA HIS A 106 -6.85 -1.85 10.31
C HIS A 106 -6.84 -2.26 8.83
N PHE A 107 -6.23 -1.44 7.95
CA PHE A 107 -6.15 -1.74 6.52
C PHE A 107 -5.07 -2.76 6.14
N LEU A 108 -4.19 -3.15 7.06
CA LEU A 108 -3.10 -4.09 6.82
C LEU A 108 -3.52 -5.53 7.07
N LEU A 109 -3.21 -6.41 6.11
CA LEU A 109 -3.53 -7.84 6.19
C LEU A 109 -2.31 -8.72 6.37
N SER A 110 -1.17 -8.30 5.82
CA SER A 110 0.06 -9.07 5.91
C SER A 110 1.26 -8.14 6.01
N ARG A 111 2.22 -8.53 6.84
CA ARG A 111 3.51 -7.86 7.00
C ARG A 111 4.58 -8.92 7.20
N THR A 112 5.68 -8.83 6.45
CA THR A 112 6.87 -9.65 6.66
C THR A 112 8.13 -8.88 6.31
N ILE A 113 9.24 -9.32 6.88
CA ILE A 113 10.59 -8.94 6.45
C ILE A 113 11.12 -10.04 5.54
#